data_AF-A0A7J8X7D8-F1
#
_entry.id   AF-A0A7J8X7D8-F1
#
_cell.length_a   1.000
_cell.length_b   1.000
_cell.length_c   1.000
_cell.angle_alpha   90.00
_cell.angle_beta   90.00
_cell.angle_gamma   90.00
#
_symmetry.space_group_name_H-M   'P 1'
#
loop_
_entity.id
_entity.type
_entity.pdbx_description
1 polymer ?
#
loop_
_entity_poly.entity_id
_entity_poly.type
_entity_poly.pdbx_seq_one_letter_code
_entity_poly.pdbx_strand_id
1 'polypeptide(L)'
;IHGGTLRASDDFPVDGYLIDLSPNSWASSTEEEIREGSSLKLNLQLTSSSSSYNYEYITLRDLMLDSNYRGGGISVINSLRTSIDNCYIAHFSTNGILVQGGHETYIRNSFLGQHITAGGDAGERNYTGTAINLMGNDNAVTDVVIFSAAIGIMASGQANTFSGVHCYNKATGFGGTGIYLKLPGLTQTRIVNSYLDYTGIVAEDPVQLHISSSFFLGDAFILLKSINGVANGVTIVDNMFSGSNKGVDIVQLEGPFTQIDQVVVDRNSAKGMNIKATVARGSVEGNSSSWTVDFNPVLLFPNLIKHVQYSLSSSRGSSFPSHALRNVSENQVVIESDLAVLANVFVTVDQA
;
A
#
# COMPACT_ATOMS: atom_id res chain seq x y z
N ILE A 1 28.82 4.07 -7.29
CA ILE A 1 29.05 3.05 -8.34
C ILE A 1 28.17 3.42 -9.52
N HIS A 2 28.71 3.43 -10.75
CA HIS A 2 27.89 3.77 -11.91
C HIS A 2 28.30 3.06 -13.19
N GLY A 3 27.33 2.76 -14.06
CA GLY A 3 27.56 2.18 -15.38
C GLY A 3 27.95 0.71 -15.37
N GLY A 4 27.55 -0.02 -16.41
CA GLY A 4 27.99 -1.39 -16.67
C GLY A 4 27.03 -2.47 -16.19
N THR A 5 27.49 -3.73 -16.31
CA THR A 5 26.68 -4.92 -16.03
C THR A 5 27.40 -5.81 -15.02
N LEU A 6 26.69 -6.21 -13.97
CA LEU A 6 27.09 -7.29 -13.08
C LEU A 6 26.16 -8.47 -13.31
N ARG A 7 26.74 -9.65 -13.53
CA ARG A 7 25.99 -10.89 -13.70
C ARG A 7 26.50 -11.93 -12.71
N ALA A 8 25.58 -12.54 -11.98
CA ALA A 8 25.88 -13.66 -11.09
C ALA A 8 26.35 -14.88 -11.90
N SER A 9 27.38 -15.56 -11.40
CA SER A 9 27.81 -16.86 -11.90
C SER A 9 26.84 -17.97 -11.46
N ASP A 10 26.99 -19.16 -12.04
CA ASP A 10 26.13 -20.32 -11.71
C ASP A 10 26.33 -20.81 -10.27
N ASP A 11 27.47 -20.50 -9.65
CA ASP A 11 27.84 -20.81 -8.27
C ASP A 11 27.60 -19.66 -7.27
N PHE A 12 27.00 -18.55 -7.71
CA PHE A 12 26.68 -17.41 -6.83
C PHE A 12 25.79 -17.85 -5.64
N PRO A 13 25.95 -17.31 -4.42
CA PRO A 13 25.12 -17.71 -3.28
C PRO A 13 23.62 -17.46 -3.51
N VAL A 14 22.76 -18.37 -3.05
CA VAL A 14 21.29 -18.27 -3.22
C VAL A 14 20.64 -17.21 -2.32
N ASP A 15 21.39 -16.73 -1.33
CA ASP A 15 21.05 -15.74 -0.31
C ASP A 15 21.91 -14.47 -0.39
N GLY A 16 22.87 -14.42 -1.33
CA GLY A 16 23.75 -13.28 -1.56
C GLY A 16 23.10 -12.15 -2.36
N TYR A 17 23.78 -11.00 -2.42
CA TYR A 17 23.40 -9.84 -3.23
C TYR A 17 24.56 -9.41 -4.13
N LEU A 18 24.28 -9.03 -5.39
CA LEU A 18 25.32 -8.57 -6.32
C LEU A 18 26.03 -7.30 -5.82
N ILE A 19 25.30 -6.43 -5.13
CA ILE A 19 25.84 -5.30 -4.38
C ILE A 19 25.29 -5.39 -2.96
N ASP A 20 26.19 -5.55 -1.97
CA ASP A 20 25.81 -5.62 -0.56
C ASP A 20 26.45 -4.47 0.22
N LEU A 21 25.62 -3.55 0.71
CA LEU A 21 25.98 -2.47 1.62
C LEU A 21 25.66 -2.88 3.06
N SER A 22 26.21 -4.02 3.48
CA SER A 22 26.18 -4.51 4.85
C SER A 22 27.54 -4.26 5.54
N PRO A 23 27.60 -4.24 6.88
CA PRO A 23 28.87 -4.12 7.57
C PRO A 23 29.64 -5.42 7.40
N ASN A 24 30.95 -5.33 7.12
CA ASN A 24 31.81 -6.51 7.08
C ASN A 24 31.77 -7.23 8.43
N SER A 25 31.41 -8.52 8.42
CA SER A 25 31.43 -9.40 9.59
C SER A 25 32.83 -9.55 10.21
N TRP A 26 33.90 -9.13 9.51
CA TRP A 26 35.27 -9.06 10.03
C TRP A 26 35.51 -7.91 11.03
N ALA A 27 34.62 -6.92 11.10
CA ALA A 27 34.74 -5.83 12.08
C ALA A 27 34.20 -6.21 13.48
N SER A 28 33.38 -7.27 13.58
CA SER A 28 32.86 -7.78 14.85
C SER A 28 33.72 -8.89 15.47
N SER A 29 34.70 -9.43 14.74
CA SER A 29 35.59 -10.50 15.24
C SER A 29 36.84 -10.01 15.99
N THR A 30 36.99 -8.71 16.22
CA THR A 30 38.11 -8.15 17.01
C THR A 30 37.76 -7.82 18.47
N GLU A 31 36.57 -8.16 18.95
CA GLU A 31 36.18 -7.97 20.36
C GLU A 31 36.22 -9.25 21.23
N GLU A 32 36.69 -10.37 20.69
CA GLU A 32 36.98 -11.58 21.49
C GLU A 32 38.48 -11.90 21.47
N GLU A 33 39.25 -11.18 22.29
CA GLU A 33 40.40 -11.75 23.04
C GLU A 33 41.02 -10.69 23.98
N ILE A 34 40.35 -10.36 25.10
CA ILE A 34 41.08 -9.90 26.29
C ILE A 34 40.58 -10.70 27.49
N ARG A 35 41.41 -11.69 27.86
CA ARG A 35 41.32 -12.46 29.09
C ARG A 35 41.63 -11.57 30.31
N GLU A 36 40.93 -11.91 31.38
CA GLU A 36 40.96 -11.38 32.75
C GLU A 36 42.29 -10.81 33.26
N GLY A 37 42.23 -9.64 33.90
CA GLY A 37 43.27 -9.20 34.83
C GLY A 37 43.36 -7.70 35.09
N SER A 38 42.87 -7.29 36.25
CA SER A 38 43.12 -6.00 36.93
C SER A 38 42.21 -4.81 36.59
N SER A 39 41.67 -4.27 37.68
CA SER A 39 40.99 -3.00 37.80
C SER A 39 41.82 -1.85 37.26
N LEU A 40 41.27 -1.09 36.33
CA LEU A 40 41.38 0.36 36.23
C LEU A 40 40.27 0.83 35.28
N LYS A 41 39.18 1.36 35.86
CA LYS A 41 38.23 2.24 35.15
C LYS A 41 39.02 3.46 34.70
N LEU A 42 39.53 3.43 33.49
CA LEU A 42 40.10 4.61 32.84
C LEU A 42 39.26 4.91 31.62
N ASN A 43 38.60 6.07 31.66
CA ASN A 43 37.88 6.68 30.55
C ASN A 43 38.72 6.61 29.28
N LEU A 44 38.36 5.71 28.37
CA LEU A 44 38.68 5.84 26.95
C LEU A 44 37.47 6.43 26.22
N GLN A 45 37.05 7.62 26.68
CA GLN A 45 36.34 8.54 25.82
C GLN A 45 37.40 9.26 24.98
N LEU A 46 37.86 8.62 23.89
CA LEU A 46 38.69 9.26 22.87
C LEU A 46 38.38 8.65 21.48
N THR A 47 37.38 9.27 20.85
CA THR A 47 37.40 9.72 19.46
C THR A 47 37.65 8.69 18.35
N SER A 48 36.56 8.10 17.86
CA SER A 48 36.27 8.12 16.43
C SER A 48 34.81 8.53 16.26
N SER A 49 34.54 9.52 15.41
CA SER A 49 33.20 9.95 15.03
C SER A 49 32.56 8.91 14.10
N SER A 50 32.27 7.71 14.60
CA SER A 50 31.73 6.64 13.78
C SER A 50 30.23 6.83 13.63
N SER A 51 29.78 7.20 12.44
CA SER A 51 28.36 7.36 12.12
C SER A 51 27.55 6.13 12.62
N SER A 52 26.33 6.32 13.12
CA SER A 52 25.42 5.22 13.49
C SER A 52 25.04 4.30 12.33
N TYR A 53 25.48 4.65 11.12
CA TYR A 53 25.20 3.96 9.86
C TYR A 53 26.46 3.31 9.29
N ASN A 54 26.27 2.20 8.58
CA ASN A 54 27.35 1.46 7.91
C ASN A 54 27.93 2.26 6.73
N TYR A 55 27.04 2.87 5.96
CA TYR A 55 27.37 3.70 4.81
C TYR A 55 26.49 4.94 4.80
N GLU A 56 27.04 6.05 4.30
CA GLU A 56 26.31 7.29 4.09
C GLU A 56 26.61 7.86 2.71
N TYR A 57 25.61 8.45 2.06
CA TYR A 57 25.76 9.17 0.79
C TYR A 57 26.27 8.29 -0.37
N ILE A 58 25.74 7.06 -0.45
CA ILE A 58 26.06 6.13 -1.54
C ILE A 58 25.11 6.32 -2.71
N THR A 59 25.65 6.31 -3.94
CA THR A 59 24.85 6.31 -5.17
C THR A 59 25.20 5.11 -6.04
N LEU A 60 24.20 4.34 -6.41
CA LEU A 60 24.22 3.27 -7.41
C LEU A 60 23.41 3.76 -8.62
N ARG A 61 24.03 3.87 -9.80
CA ARG A 61 23.30 4.36 -10.99
C ARG A 61 23.70 3.74 -12.30
N ASP A 62 22.79 3.72 -13.27
CA ASP A 62 23.06 3.26 -14.64
C ASP A 62 23.61 1.82 -14.69
N LEU A 63 23.15 0.96 -13.77
CA LEU A 63 23.64 -0.42 -13.63
C LEU A 63 22.63 -1.41 -14.19
N MET A 64 23.12 -2.46 -14.86
CA MET A 64 22.37 -3.69 -15.08
C MET A 64 22.85 -4.78 -14.13
N LEU A 65 21.95 -5.29 -13.30
CA LEU A 65 22.21 -6.36 -12.34
C LEU A 65 21.40 -7.58 -12.75
N ASP A 66 22.07 -8.65 -13.15
CA ASP A 66 21.46 -9.93 -13.50
C ASP A 66 21.85 -10.98 -12.46
N SER A 67 20.92 -11.29 -11.56
CA SER A 67 21.14 -12.23 -10.46
C SER A 67 21.10 -13.70 -10.90
N ASN A 68 20.92 -14.02 -12.20
CA ASN A 68 20.98 -15.38 -12.75
C ASN A 68 20.07 -16.40 -12.04
N TYR A 69 18.91 -15.94 -11.55
CA TYR A 69 17.95 -16.69 -10.72
C TYR A 69 18.49 -17.13 -9.37
N ARG A 70 19.44 -16.38 -8.79
CA ARG A 70 20.11 -16.68 -7.52
C ARG A 70 20.26 -15.42 -6.66
N GLY A 71 19.91 -15.49 -5.39
CA GLY A 71 20.05 -14.36 -4.47
C GLY A 71 19.26 -13.14 -4.92
N GLY A 72 19.79 -11.96 -4.60
CA GLY A 72 19.20 -10.65 -4.88
C GLY A 72 20.11 -9.69 -5.65
N GLY A 73 19.57 -8.52 -5.98
CA GLY A 73 20.30 -7.48 -6.69
C GLY A 73 21.12 -6.59 -5.76
N ILE A 74 20.43 -5.77 -4.96
CA ILE A 74 21.05 -4.78 -4.07
C ILE A 74 20.55 -4.98 -2.64
N SER A 75 21.46 -4.98 -1.68
CA SER A 75 21.17 -4.94 -0.24
C SER A 75 21.71 -3.64 0.36
N VAL A 76 20.85 -2.92 1.08
CA VAL A 76 21.15 -1.67 1.79
C VAL A 76 20.82 -1.86 3.25
N ILE A 77 21.83 -2.08 4.10
CA ILE A 77 21.64 -2.38 5.52
C ILE A 77 22.15 -1.22 6.36
N ASN A 78 21.30 -0.70 7.24
CA ASN A 78 21.61 0.37 8.20
C ASN A 78 22.46 1.50 7.57
N SER A 79 21.99 2.05 6.45
CA SER A 79 22.68 3.09 5.70
C SER A 79 21.84 4.37 5.63
N LEU A 80 22.49 5.52 5.39
CA LEU A 80 21.84 6.83 5.33
C LEU A 80 22.04 7.48 3.95
N ARG A 81 20.99 8.07 3.38
CA ARG A 81 21.06 8.85 2.11
C ARG A 81 21.62 8.03 0.95
N THR A 82 21.04 6.86 0.72
CA THR A 82 21.42 5.98 -0.41
C THR A 82 20.52 6.26 -1.61
N SER A 83 21.11 6.49 -2.78
CA SER A 83 20.38 6.64 -4.04
C SER A 83 20.60 5.42 -4.94
N ILE A 84 19.51 4.80 -5.42
CA ILE A 84 19.51 3.77 -6.46
C ILE A 84 18.73 4.34 -7.65
N ASP A 85 19.40 4.62 -8.76
CA ASP A 85 18.85 5.43 -9.84
C ASP A 85 19.15 4.85 -11.22
N ASN A 86 18.14 4.73 -12.09
CA ASN A 86 18.33 4.23 -13.45
C ASN A 86 19.01 2.85 -13.50
N CYS A 87 18.56 1.93 -12.63
CA CYS A 87 19.06 0.56 -12.60
C CYS A 87 18.07 -0.40 -13.27
N TYR A 88 18.60 -1.41 -13.96
CA TYR A 88 17.84 -2.54 -14.49
C TYR A 88 18.23 -3.80 -13.70
N ILE A 89 17.32 -4.32 -12.87
CA ILE A 89 17.59 -5.41 -11.93
C ILE A 89 16.71 -6.61 -12.27
N ALA A 90 17.34 -7.71 -12.67
CA ALA A 90 16.64 -8.88 -13.19
C ALA A 90 17.09 -10.20 -12.55
N HIS A 91 16.25 -11.23 -12.69
CA HIS A 91 16.56 -12.61 -12.33
C HIS A 91 16.97 -12.81 -10.87
N PHE A 92 16.42 -12.06 -9.92
CA PHE A 92 16.58 -12.34 -8.50
C PHE A 92 15.69 -13.51 -8.06
N SER A 93 16.14 -14.35 -7.13
CA SER A 93 15.29 -15.37 -6.48
C SER A 93 14.77 -14.93 -5.11
N THR A 94 15.36 -13.88 -4.52
CA THR A 94 14.96 -13.30 -3.24
C THR A 94 14.38 -11.90 -3.43
N ASN A 95 15.18 -10.85 -3.19
CA ASN A 95 14.80 -9.45 -3.36
C ASN A 95 15.57 -8.81 -4.53
N GLY A 96 14.90 -8.06 -5.38
CA GLY A 96 15.60 -7.18 -6.33
C GLY A 96 16.41 -6.12 -5.59
N ILE A 97 15.74 -5.39 -4.69
CA ILE A 97 16.34 -4.47 -3.73
C ILE A 97 15.83 -4.78 -2.33
N LEU A 98 16.73 -4.96 -1.37
CA LEU A 98 16.44 -5.00 0.06
C LEU A 98 16.97 -3.72 0.72
N VAL A 99 16.12 -3.06 1.50
CA VAL A 99 16.51 -1.97 2.41
C VAL A 99 16.12 -2.37 3.82
N GLN A 100 17.05 -2.39 4.77
CA GLN A 100 16.79 -2.79 6.14
C GLN A 100 17.46 -1.87 7.15
N GLY A 101 16.67 -1.27 8.04
CA GLY A 101 17.14 -0.20 8.91
C GLY A 101 17.64 1.01 8.11
N GLY A 102 18.38 1.91 8.77
CA GLY A 102 18.81 3.15 8.12
C GLY A 102 17.65 4.12 7.86
N HIS A 103 17.94 5.20 7.14
CA HIS A 103 16.95 6.19 6.71
C HIS A 103 17.29 6.75 5.32
N GLU A 104 16.32 7.35 4.63
CA GLU A 104 16.53 8.14 3.42
C GLU A 104 17.13 7.33 2.24
N THR A 105 16.64 6.10 2.00
CA THR A 105 16.95 5.40 0.74
C THR A 105 15.97 5.81 -0.35
N TYR A 106 16.50 6.29 -1.48
CA TYR A 106 15.73 6.73 -2.64
C TYR A 106 15.97 5.82 -3.83
N ILE A 107 14.92 5.12 -4.27
CA ILE A 107 14.93 4.21 -5.42
C ILE A 107 14.14 4.89 -6.53
N ARG A 108 14.77 5.16 -7.68
CA ARG A 108 14.13 5.92 -8.75
C ARG A 108 14.52 5.51 -10.16
N ASN A 109 13.65 5.83 -11.13
CA ASN A 109 13.89 5.64 -12.57
C ASN A 109 14.31 4.21 -12.94
N SER A 110 13.92 3.20 -12.17
CA SER A 110 14.51 1.85 -12.25
C SER A 110 13.49 0.83 -12.75
N PHE A 111 14.00 -0.28 -13.28
CA PHE A 111 13.21 -1.39 -13.80
C PHE A 111 13.60 -2.66 -13.06
N LEU A 112 12.62 -3.35 -12.47
CA LEU A 112 12.87 -4.55 -11.69
C LEU A 112 11.95 -5.70 -12.10
N GLY A 113 12.52 -6.89 -12.27
CA GLY A 113 11.69 -8.09 -12.37
C GLY A 113 12.45 -9.41 -12.31
N GLN A 114 11.87 -10.38 -11.62
CA GLN A 114 12.37 -11.75 -11.49
C GLN A 114 12.53 -12.43 -12.85
N HIS A 115 11.63 -12.17 -13.80
CA HIS A 115 11.63 -12.72 -15.16
C HIS A 115 11.46 -11.61 -16.20
N ILE A 116 12.37 -11.51 -17.17
CA ILE A 116 12.27 -10.48 -18.22
C ILE A 116 11.08 -10.78 -19.13
N THR A 117 9.95 -10.13 -18.88
CA THR A 117 8.69 -10.29 -19.62
C THR A 117 7.92 -8.97 -19.69
N ALA A 118 6.98 -8.89 -20.63
CA ALA A 118 6.05 -7.78 -20.79
C ALA A 118 4.59 -8.19 -20.47
N GLY A 119 4.41 -9.26 -19.70
CA GLY A 119 3.11 -9.85 -19.35
C GLY A 119 2.77 -11.10 -20.17
N GLY A 120 1.78 -11.87 -19.71
CA GLY A 120 1.32 -13.10 -20.39
C GLY A 120 2.29 -14.28 -20.30
N ASP A 121 3.22 -14.27 -19.35
CA ASP A 121 4.17 -15.36 -19.12
C ASP A 121 3.44 -16.59 -18.55
N ALA A 122 3.60 -17.75 -19.19
CA ALA A 122 2.97 -19.00 -18.76
C ALA A 122 3.44 -19.46 -17.35
N GLY A 123 4.61 -19.01 -16.91
CA GLY A 123 5.21 -19.29 -15.61
C GLY A 123 4.83 -18.31 -14.50
N GLU A 124 4.03 -17.28 -14.76
CA GLU A 124 3.72 -16.19 -13.81
C GLU A 124 3.22 -16.68 -12.45
N ARG A 125 2.42 -17.75 -12.44
CA ARG A 125 1.92 -18.39 -11.21
C ARG A 125 3.03 -18.85 -10.25
N ASN A 126 4.21 -19.12 -10.79
CA ASN A 126 5.36 -19.64 -10.05
C ASN A 126 6.37 -18.54 -9.66
N TYR A 127 6.08 -17.26 -9.95
CA TYR A 127 6.92 -16.16 -9.46
C TYR A 127 6.87 -16.13 -7.93
N THR A 128 8.03 -15.90 -7.33
CA THR A 128 8.28 -15.99 -5.87
C THR A 128 9.01 -14.78 -5.31
N GLY A 129 9.78 -14.06 -6.12
CA GLY A 129 10.63 -12.97 -5.65
C GLY A 129 9.84 -11.74 -5.21
N THR A 130 10.49 -10.89 -4.42
CA THR A 130 10.00 -9.54 -4.09
C THR A 130 10.86 -8.52 -4.82
N ALA A 131 10.29 -7.60 -5.60
CA ALA A 131 11.13 -6.67 -6.35
C ALA A 131 11.81 -5.64 -5.43
N ILE A 132 11.06 -5.03 -4.51
CA ILE A 132 11.59 -4.10 -3.52
C ILE A 132 11.05 -4.46 -2.13
N ASN A 133 11.94 -4.64 -1.17
CA ASN A 133 11.58 -4.90 0.23
C ASN A 133 12.14 -3.81 1.13
N LEU A 134 11.25 -3.01 1.72
CA LEU A 134 11.56 -1.87 2.58
C LEU A 134 11.26 -2.22 4.05
N MET A 135 12.29 -2.69 4.75
CA MET A 135 12.29 -2.99 6.17
C MET A 135 12.84 -1.82 6.98
N GLY A 136 12.28 -0.63 6.76
CA GLY A 136 12.72 0.62 7.37
C GLY A 136 11.80 1.78 7.00
N ASN A 137 12.04 2.94 7.61
CA ASN A 137 11.25 4.14 7.41
C ASN A 137 11.97 5.20 6.57
N ASP A 138 11.22 6.24 6.20
CA ASP A 138 11.72 7.43 5.49
C ASP A 138 12.34 7.16 4.11
N ASN A 139 11.89 6.12 3.41
CA ASN A 139 12.35 5.78 2.06
C ASN A 139 11.38 6.28 0.99
N ALA A 140 11.89 6.46 -0.22
CA ALA A 140 11.10 6.85 -1.38
C ALA A 140 11.32 5.89 -2.56
N VAL A 141 10.23 5.50 -3.22
CA VAL A 141 10.25 4.79 -4.50
C VAL A 141 9.53 5.64 -5.53
N THR A 142 10.25 6.17 -6.52
CA THR A 142 9.71 7.13 -7.49
C THR A 142 10.01 6.76 -8.94
N ASP A 143 9.00 6.71 -9.80
CA ASP A 143 9.18 6.43 -11.24
C ASP A 143 9.85 5.07 -11.50
N VAL A 144 9.32 4.02 -10.87
CA VAL A 144 9.86 2.65 -10.93
C VAL A 144 8.87 1.71 -11.60
N VAL A 145 9.36 0.90 -12.53
CA VAL A 145 8.57 -0.12 -13.22
C VAL A 145 8.93 -1.51 -12.68
N ILE A 146 7.91 -2.27 -12.29
CA ILE A 146 8.06 -3.62 -11.74
C ILE A 146 7.24 -4.60 -12.59
N PHE A 147 7.93 -5.47 -13.34
CA PHE A 147 7.32 -6.24 -14.43
C PHE A 147 7.15 -7.74 -14.18
N SER A 148 7.75 -8.26 -13.10
CA SER A 148 7.62 -9.67 -12.72
C SER A 148 8.17 -9.89 -11.31
N ALA A 149 7.33 -10.35 -10.40
CA ALA A 149 7.67 -10.66 -9.01
C ALA A 149 6.38 -11.16 -8.35
N ALA A 150 6.49 -12.00 -7.31
CA ALA A 150 5.33 -12.30 -6.48
C ALA A 150 4.80 -11.03 -5.81
N ILE A 151 5.71 -10.20 -5.32
CA ILE A 151 5.39 -8.93 -4.66
C ILE A 151 6.20 -7.82 -5.32
N GLY A 152 5.52 -6.74 -5.74
CA GLY A 152 6.21 -5.58 -6.29
C GLY A 152 6.99 -4.83 -5.21
N ILE A 153 6.28 -4.18 -4.29
CA ILE A 153 6.87 -3.50 -3.14
C ILE A 153 6.32 -4.11 -1.85
N MET A 154 7.18 -4.63 -0.99
CA MET A 154 6.87 -4.95 0.40
C MET A 154 7.39 -3.82 1.29
N ALA A 155 6.55 -3.28 2.17
CA ALA A 155 6.96 -2.30 3.17
C ALA A 155 6.57 -2.78 4.57
N SER A 156 7.54 -2.82 5.48
CA SER A 156 7.35 -3.17 6.89
C SER A 156 7.95 -2.13 7.84
N GLY A 157 8.21 -0.91 7.34
CA GLY A 157 8.58 0.27 8.12
C GLY A 157 7.77 1.50 7.71
N GLN A 158 7.72 2.51 8.59
CA GLN A 158 6.76 3.63 8.50
C GLN A 158 7.18 4.71 7.51
N ALA A 159 6.33 5.72 7.32
CA ALA A 159 6.69 7.02 6.71
C ALA A 159 7.22 7.00 5.26
N ASN A 160 7.04 5.89 4.54
CA ASN A 160 7.52 5.74 3.16
C ASN A 160 6.65 6.50 2.15
N THR A 161 7.21 6.80 0.96
CA THR A 161 6.46 7.42 -0.14
C THR A 161 6.71 6.69 -1.46
N PHE A 162 5.64 6.32 -2.16
CA PHE A 162 5.66 5.65 -3.46
C PHE A 162 4.96 6.54 -4.48
N SER A 163 5.64 6.90 -5.57
CA SER A 163 5.03 7.70 -6.62
C SER A 163 5.48 7.33 -8.02
N GLY A 164 4.61 7.39 -9.02
CA GLY A 164 4.98 6.98 -10.39
C GLY A 164 5.38 5.51 -10.48
N VAL A 165 4.94 4.67 -9.52
CA VAL A 165 5.26 3.24 -9.52
C VAL A 165 4.30 2.53 -10.47
N HIS A 166 4.85 1.81 -11.44
CA HIS A 166 4.08 0.94 -12.33
C HIS A 166 4.33 -0.53 -11.95
N CYS A 167 3.34 -1.15 -11.32
CA CYS A 167 3.37 -2.58 -11.02
C CYS A 167 2.53 -3.34 -12.04
N TYR A 168 3.19 -4.14 -12.87
CA TYR A 168 2.59 -5.22 -13.66
C TYR A 168 3.28 -6.55 -13.36
N ASN A 169 3.62 -6.75 -12.08
CA ASN A 169 4.15 -8.01 -11.56
C ASN A 169 3.03 -9.07 -11.49
N LYS A 170 3.28 -10.19 -10.80
CA LYS A 170 2.32 -11.29 -10.66
C LYS A 170 0.91 -10.77 -10.32
N ALA A 171 -0.05 -11.14 -11.15
CA ALA A 171 -1.44 -10.73 -11.03
C ALA A 171 -2.04 -11.21 -9.70
N THR A 172 -2.97 -10.43 -9.15
CA THR A 172 -3.68 -10.79 -7.92
C THR A 172 -4.45 -12.10 -8.08
N GLY A 173 -5.00 -12.38 -9.26
CA GLY A 173 -5.66 -13.66 -9.56
C GLY A 173 -4.74 -14.89 -9.49
N PHE A 174 -3.43 -14.70 -9.51
CA PHE A 174 -2.43 -15.76 -9.32
C PHE A 174 -1.79 -15.73 -7.92
N GLY A 175 -2.28 -14.86 -7.02
CA GLY A 175 -1.75 -14.69 -5.67
C GLY A 175 -0.58 -13.72 -5.57
N GLY A 176 -0.37 -12.85 -6.57
CA GLY A 176 0.60 -11.77 -6.49
C GLY A 176 0.04 -10.50 -5.84
N THR A 177 0.92 -9.58 -5.47
CA THR A 177 0.56 -8.29 -4.87
C THR A 177 1.45 -7.18 -5.43
N GLY A 178 0.86 -6.05 -5.83
CA GLY A 178 1.60 -4.92 -6.36
C GLY A 178 2.36 -4.23 -5.26
N ILE A 179 1.64 -3.79 -4.23
CA ILE A 179 2.21 -3.15 -3.04
C ILE A 179 1.60 -3.78 -1.79
N TYR A 180 2.44 -4.23 -0.87
CA TYR A 180 2.04 -4.83 0.39
C TYR A 180 2.61 -4.02 1.55
N LEU A 181 1.73 -3.34 2.30
CA LEU A 181 2.02 -2.66 3.55
C LEU A 181 1.79 -3.63 4.72
N LYS A 182 2.87 -4.28 5.17
CA LYS A 182 2.89 -5.32 6.21
C LYS A 182 3.41 -4.76 7.53
N LEU A 183 2.69 -3.79 8.07
CA LEU A 183 3.03 -3.06 9.28
C LEU A 183 1.75 -2.61 10.02
N PRO A 184 1.02 -3.57 10.63
CA PRO A 184 -0.26 -3.28 11.25
C PRO A 184 -0.14 -2.18 12.31
N GLY A 185 -0.97 -1.14 12.22
CA GLY A 185 -1.01 -0.01 13.14
C GLY A 185 0.04 1.07 12.92
N LEU A 186 0.93 0.93 11.94
CA LEU A 186 2.14 1.76 11.80
C LEU A 186 2.38 2.32 10.38
N THR A 187 1.41 2.23 9.46
CA THR A 187 1.65 2.44 8.02
C THR A 187 2.30 3.78 7.63
N GLN A 188 1.68 4.92 7.94
CA GLN A 188 2.15 6.29 7.63
C GLN A 188 2.68 6.48 6.18
N THR A 189 2.13 5.73 5.22
CA THR A 189 2.67 5.63 3.86
C THR A 189 1.80 6.41 2.87
N ARG A 190 2.44 7.01 1.87
CA ARG A 190 1.76 7.72 0.76
C ARG A 190 2.03 6.98 -0.55
N ILE A 191 0.99 6.67 -1.30
CA ILE A 191 1.05 6.01 -2.61
C ILE A 191 0.29 6.90 -3.59
N VAL A 192 0.98 7.55 -4.52
CA VAL A 192 0.37 8.59 -5.35
C VAL A 192 0.82 8.53 -6.80
N ASN A 193 -0.07 8.77 -7.76
CA ASN A 193 0.27 8.77 -9.19
C ASN A 193 0.88 7.44 -9.68
N SER A 194 0.40 6.31 -9.17
CA SER A 194 0.91 4.99 -9.51
C SER A 194 -0.02 4.27 -10.50
N TYR A 195 0.52 3.27 -11.20
CA TYR A 195 -0.23 2.42 -12.13
C TYR A 195 -0.13 0.95 -11.71
N LEU A 196 -1.27 0.33 -11.43
CA LEU A 196 -1.41 -1.01 -10.91
C LEU A 196 -2.13 -1.86 -11.96
N ASP A 197 -1.39 -2.71 -12.67
CA ASP A 197 -1.87 -3.49 -13.81
C ASP A 197 -2.08 -4.96 -13.41
N TYR A 198 -3.34 -5.39 -13.29
CA TYR A 198 -3.79 -6.71 -12.80
C TYR A 198 -3.37 -7.09 -11.37
N THR A 199 -2.76 -6.16 -10.63
CA THR A 199 -2.24 -6.40 -9.28
C THR A 199 -2.62 -5.27 -8.33
N GLY A 200 -2.98 -5.60 -7.09
CA GLY A 200 -3.56 -4.64 -6.13
C GLY A 200 -2.60 -4.12 -5.06
N ILE A 201 -3.18 -3.38 -4.12
CA ILE A 201 -2.53 -2.94 -2.88
C ILE A 201 -3.14 -3.72 -1.71
N VAL A 202 -2.33 -4.21 -0.79
CA VAL A 202 -2.78 -4.81 0.48
C VAL A 202 -2.20 -3.99 1.63
N ALA A 203 -3.05 -3.60 2.58
CA ALA A 203 -2.63 -2.88 3.78
C ALA A 203 -3.19 -3.51 5.05
N GLU A 204 -2.29 -3.98 5.92
CA GLU A 204 -2.64 -4.53 7.23
C GLU A 204 -2.85 -3.39 8.25
N ASP A 205 -4.00 -3.40 8.95
CA ASP A 205 -4.40 -2.41 9.95
C ASP A 205 -3.91 -0.97 9.68
N PRO A 206 -4.35 -0.33 8.58
CA PRO A 206 -3.73 0.89 8.09
C PRO A 206 -3.92 2.08 9.05
N VAL A 207 -2.82 2.79 9.32
CA VAL A 207 -2.80 4.04 10.10
C VAL A 207 -2.10 5.14 9.30
N GLN A 208 -2.78 6.28 9.07
CA GLN A 208 -2.27 7.41 8.28
C GLN A 208 -1.81 7.00 6.86
N LEU A 209 -2.64 6.23 6.15
CA LEU A 209 -2.38 5.77 4.79
C LEU A 209 -3.05 6.70 3.78
N HIS A 210 -2.30 7.16 2.77
CA HIS A 210 -2.84 7.95 1.66
C HIS A 210 -2.62 7.25 0.32
N ILE A 211 -3.68 7.01 -0.43
CA ILE A 211 -3.66 6.44 -1.78
C ILE A 211 -4.45 7.34 -2.72
N SER A 212 -3.79 7.97 -3.69
CA SER A 212 -4.48 8.89 -4.60
C SER A 212 -3.93 8.96 -6.01
N SER A 213 -4.76 9.49 -6.93
CA SER A 213 -4.40 9.80 -8.31
C SER A 213 -3.77 8.62 -9.07
N SER A 214 -4.10 7.40 -8.67
CA SER A 214 -3.55 6.17 -9.24
C SER A 214 -4.54 5.50 -10.18
N PHE A 215 -4.02 4.70 -11.11
CA PHE A 215 -4.82 3.90 -12.04
C PHE A 215 -4.70 2.41 -11.69
N PHE A 216 -5.84 1.72 -11.63
CA PHE A 216 -5.95 0.29 -11.35
C PHE A 216 -6.62 -0.39 -12.55
N LEU A 217 -5.91 -1.27 -13.23
CA LEU A 217 -6.39 -2.03 -14.40
C LEU A 217 -6.57 -3.51 -14.05
N GLY A 218 -7.49 -4.17 -14.73
CA GLY A 218 -7.54 -5.64 -14.76
C GLY A 218 -8.08 -6.25 -13.48
N ASP A 219 -9.12 -5.62 -12.91
CA ASP A 219 -9.70 -5.98 -11.60
C ASP A 219 -8.73 -5.77 -10.41
N ALA A 220 -7.68 -4.98 -10.57
CA ALA A 220 -6.84 -4.55 -9.45
C ALA A 220 -7.65 -3.72 -8.43
N PHE A 221 -7.45 -3.99 -7.14
CA PHE A 221 -8.18 -3.36 -6.04
C PHE A 221 -7.26 -3.01 -4.86
N ILE A 222 -7.80 -2.29 -3.89
CA ILE A 222 -7.14 -2.02 -2.61
C ILE A 222 -7.81 -2.87 -1.52
N LEU A 223 -7.03 -3.69 -0.83
CA LEU A 223 -7.48 -4.52 0.29
C LEU A 223 -7.03 -3.92 1.61
N LEU A 224 -7.99 -3.61 2.48
CA LEU A 224 -7.72 -3.32 3.88
C LEU A 224 -7.89 -4.61 4.67
N LYS A 225 -6.81 -5.08 5.28
CA LYS A 225 -6.77 -6.34 6.01
C LYS A 225 -6.69 -6.08 7.51
N SER A 226 -7.63 -6.63 8.25
CA SER A 226 -7.67 -6.58 9.70
C SER A 226 -6.73 -7.63 10.29
N ILE A 227 -5.81 -7.19 11.14
CA ILE A 227 -5.00 -8.05 12.01
C ILE A 227 -5.49 -7.86 13.47
N ASN A 228 -5.62 -6.61 13.89
CA ASN A 228 -6.15 -6.18 15.19
C ASN A 228 -7.43 -5.34 15.03
N GLY A 229 -7.90 -5.12 13.80
CA GLY A 229 -9.16 -4.44 13.51
C GLY A 229 -9.06 -2.92 13.48
N VAL A 230 -7.93 -2.37 13.04
CA VAL A 230 -7.67 -0.92 13.04
C VAL A 230 -7.68 -0.35 11.62
N ALA A 231 -8.45 0.70 11.40
CA ALA A 231 -8.34 1.58 10.23
C ALA A 231 -8.44 3.02 10.71
N ASN A 232 -7.32 3.75 10.71
CA ASN A 232 -7.27 5.12 11.25
C ASN A 232 -6.57 6.09 10.29
N GLY A 233 -7.20 7.22 9.95
CA GLY A 233 -6.58 8.22 9.08
C GLY A 233 -6.26 7.68 7.68
N VAL A 234 -7.16 6.89 7.10
CA VAL A 234 -6.98 6.28 5.78
C VAL A 234 -7.68 7.13 4.73
N THR A 235 -6.98 7.53 3.67
CA THR A 235 -7.53 8.32 2.58
C THR A 235 -7.28 7.62 1.25
N ILE A 236 -8.35 7.18 0.58
CA ILE A 236 -8.32 6.54 -0.75
C ILE A 236 -9.18 7.38 -1.69
N VAL A 237 -8.56 8.26 -2.46
CA VAL A 237 -9.28 9.29 -3.23
C VAL A 237 -8.75 9.53 -4.62
N ASP A 238 -9.63 9.98 -5.51
CA ASP A 238 -9.24 10.48 -6.85
C ASP A 238 -8.51 9.42 -7.70
N ASN A 239 -8.81 8.13 -7.49
CA ASN A 239 -8.25 7.02 -8.28
C ASN A 239 -9.21 6.59 -9.41
N MET A 240 -8.64 5.96 -10.43
CA MET A 240 -9.38 5.35 -11.54
C MET A 240 -9.25 3.83 -11.50
N PHE A 241 -10.37 3.11 -11.64
CA PHE A 241 -10.42 1.66 -11.66
C PHE A 241 -11.07 1.16 -12.96
N SER A 242 -10.50 0.12 -13.58
CA SER A 242 -11.03 -0.50 -14.79
C SER A 242 -10.93 -2.01 -14.71
N GLY A 243 -12.08 -2.69 -14.71
CA GLY A 243 -12.19 -4.14 -14.53
C GLY A 243 -13.11 -4.82 -15.53
N SER A 244 -13.48 -6.06 -15.20
CA SER A 244 -14.08 -7.04 -16.10
C SER A 244 -15.60 -7.24 -15.92
N ASN A 245 -16.27 -6.44 -15.09
CA ASN A 245 -17.68 -6.59 -14.71
C ASN A 245 -18.00 -7.87 -13.92
N LYS A 246 -17.03 -8.40 -13.16
CA LYS A 246 -17.21 -9.61 -12.33
C LYS A 246 -17.63 -9.32 -10.88
N GLY A 247 -18.07 -8.09 -10.60
CA GLY A 247 -18.50 -7.69 -9.25
C GLY A 247 -17.34 -7.51 -8.26
N VAL A 248 -16.16 -7.14 -8.75
CA VAL A 248 -15.00 -6.83 -7.89
C VAL A 248 -15.15 -5.41 -7.35
N ASP A 249 -15.06 -5.26 -6.03
CA ASP A 249 -15.09 -3.97 -5.36
C ASP A 249 -13.73 -3.27 -5.46
N ILE A 250 -13.73 -1.95 -5.67
CA ILE A 250 -12.49 -1.16 -5.79
C ILE A 250 -11.70 -1.09 -4.48
N VAL A 251 -12.39 -1.15 -3.34
CA VAL A 251 -11.83 -1.23 -2.00
C VAL A 251 -12.53 -2.35 -1.26
N GLN A 252 -11.76 -3.24 -0.66
CA GLN A 252 -12.24 -4.45 0.00
C GLN A 252 -11.79 -4.49 1.45
N LEU A 253 -12.55 -5.19 2.28
CA LEU A 253 -12.22 -5.47 3.68
C LEU A 253 -11.98 -6.96 3.85
N GLU A 254 -10.87 -7.34 4.48
CA GLU A 254 -10.63 -8.70 4.96
C GLU A 254 -10.60 -8.71 6.48
N GLY A 255 -11.55 -9.42 7.09
CA GLY A 255 -11.69 -9.50 8.54
C GLY A 255 -12.43 -8.31 9.17
N PRO A 256 -12.81 -8.41 10.46
CA PRO A 256 -13.58 -7.38 11.14
C PRO A 256 -12.71 -6.20 11.57
N PHE A 257 -13.19 -4.98 11.30
CA PHE A 257 -12.60 -3.74 11.83
C PHE A 257 -13.45 -3.23 12.99
N THR A 258 -12.82 -2.96 14.13
CA THR A 258 -13.49 -2.51 15.37
C THR A 258 -13.09 -1.09 15.77
N GLN A 259 -11.96 -0.59 15.26
CA GLN A 259 -11.46 0.75 15.49
C GLN A 259 -11.36 1.47 14.15
N ILE A 260 -12.39 2.25 13.82
CA ILE A 260 -12.53 2.93 12.53
C ILE A 260 -12.71 4.43 12.79
N ASP A 261 -11.73 5.23 12.41
CA ASP A 261 -11.73 6.67 12.63
C ASP A 261 -10.97 7.40 11.52
N GLN A 262 -11.53 8.50 11.01
CA GLN A 262 -10.91 9.31 9.95
C GLN A 262 -10.61 8.48 8.68
N VAL A 263 -11.56 7.64 8.26
CA VAL A 263 -11.43 6.85 7.02
C VAL A 263 -12.26 7.47 5.91
N VAL A 264 -11.58 7.92 4.86
CA VAL A 264 -12.15 8.57 3.68
C VAL A 264 -11.88 7.72 2.45
N VAL A 265 -12.95 7.18 1.87
CA VAL A 265 -12.92 6.58 0.53
C VAL A 265 -13.94 7.34 -0.32
N ASP A 266 -13.45 8.16 -1.25
CA ASP A 266 -14.30 9.09 -1.99
C ASP A 266 -13.69 9.51 -3.33
N ARG A 267 -14.49 10.05 -4.25
CA ARG A 267 -14.07 10.58 -5.57
C ARG A 267 -13.28 9.60 -6.43
N ASN A 268 -13.45 8.31 -6.21
CA ASN A 268 -12.91 7.27 -7.09
C ASN A 268 -13.89 7.04 -8.26
N SER A 269 -13.35 6.71 -9.43
CA SER A 269 -14.14 6.34 -10.60
C SER A 269 -13.86 4.90 -10.99
N ALA A 270 -14.90 4.18 -11.42
CA ALA A 270 -14.77 2.77 -11.79
C ALA A 270 -15.53 2.46 -13.08
N LYS A 271 -14.89 1.69 -13.96
CA LYS A 271 -15.50 1.06 -15.12
C LYS A 271 -15.45 -0.45 -14.93
N GLY A 272 -16.61 -1.10 -14.85
CA GLY A 272 -16.69 -2.56 -14.71
C GLY A 272 -16.23 -3.12 -13.36
N MET A 273 -16.24 -2.29 -12.32
CA MET A 273 -16.00 -2.65 -10.92
C MET A 273 -17.00 -1.91 -10.04
N ASN A 274 -17.25 -2.40 -8.82
CA ASN A 274 -18.20 -1.77 -7.91
C ASN A 274 -17.53 -0.63 -7.15
N ILE A 275 -18.16 0.54 -7.14
CA ILE A 275 -17.72 1.67 -6.33
C ILE A 275 -17.96 1.37 -4.85
N LYS A 276 -16.93 1.61 -4.04
CA LYS A 276 -17.00 1.64 -2.58
C LYS A 276 -16.60 3.01 -2.08
N ALA A 277 -17.30 3.50 -1.06
CA ALA A 277 -17.09 4.82 -0.48
C ALA A 277 -17.40 4.84 1.02
N THR A 278 -16.92 5.86 1.73
CA THR A 278 -17.35 6.18 3.11
C THR A 278 -18.34 7.34 3.16
N VAL A 279 -18.56 8.00 2.03
CA VAL A 279 -19.60 9.02 1.84
C VAL A 279 -20.49 8.59 0.69
N ALA A 280 -21.81 8.63 0.87
CA ALA A 280 -22.75 8.26 -0.18
C ALA A 280 -23.96 9.18 -0.21
N ARG A 281 -24.57 9.30 -1.40
CA ARG A 281 -25.79 10.05 -1.64
C ARG A 281 -26.83 9.14 -2.26
N GLY A 282 -28.08 9.25 -1.81
CA GLY A 282 -29.19 8.47 -2.30
C GLY A 282 -30.48 9.25 -2.24
N SER A 283 -31.47 8.80 -3.00
CA SER A 283 -32.80 9.38 -2.97
C SER A 283 -33.88 8.33 -3.16
N VAL A 284 -35.04 8.57 -2.58
CA VAL A 284 -36.22 7.73 -2.76
C VAL A 284 -37.46 8.60 -2.88
N GLU A 285 -38.32 8.26 -3.83
CA GLU A 285 -39.60 8.92 -4.04
C GLU A 285 -40.73 7.94 -3.71
N GLY A 286 -41.77 8.43 -3.05
CA GLY A 286 -42.96 7.62 -2.79
C GLY A 286 -44.05 8.37 -2.05
N ASN A 287 -45.29 7.87 -2.18
CA ASN A 287 -46.41 8.31 -1.36
C ASN A 287 -46.53 7.39 -0.14
N SER A 288 -45.89 7.78 0.96
CA SER A 288 -45.74 6.96 2.16
C SER A 288 -45.61 7.85 3.38
N SER A 289 -45.63 7.25 4.57
CA SER A 289 -45.21 7.87 5.83
C SER A 289 -43.80 7.42 6.25
N SER A 290 -43.14 6.60 5.43
CA SER A 290 -41.80 6.05 5.68
C SER A 290 -41.05 5.84 4.37
N TRP A 291 -39.78 6.22 4.37
CA TRP A 291 -38.86 6.12 3.24
C TRP A 291 -37.53 5.52 3.68
N THR A 292 -37.10 4.47 3.00
CA THR A 292 -35.83 3.78 3.26
C THR A 292 -34.88 4.00 2.09
N VAL A 293 -33.67 4.44 2.38
CA VAL A 293 -32.55 4.50 1.42
C VAL A 293 -31.50 3.49 1.85
N ASP A 294 -31.21 2.52 0.98
CA ASP A 294 -30.22 1.48 1.23
C ASP A 294 -28.85 1.85 0.66
N PHE A 295 -27.85 1.92 1.53
CA PHE A 295 -26.48 2.27 1.17
C PHE A 295 -25.51 1.07 1.20
N ASN A 296 -25.97 -0.16 1.48
CA ASN A 296 -25.12 -1.36 1.49
C ASN A 296 -24.29 -1.57 0.21
N PRO A 297 -24.81 -1.31 -1.00
CA PRO A 297 -24.01 -1.51 -2.22
C PRO A 297 -22.76 -0.62 -2.26
N VAL A 298 -22.81 0.58 -1.67
CA VAL A 298 -21.78 1.62 -1.82
C VAL A 298 -20.92 1.77 -0.59
N LEU A 299 -21.49 1.72 0.61
CA LEU A 299 -20.72 1.94 1.83
C LEU A 299 -19.70 0.82 2.07
N LEU A 300 -18.50 1.24 2.50
CA LEU A 300 -17.38 0.33 2.70
C LEU A 300 -17.55 -0.49 3.99
N PHE A 301 -17.84 0.18 5.10
CA PHE A 301 -17.97 -0.50 6.39
C PHE A 301 -19.42 -0.94 6.64
N PRO A 302 -19.65 -2.15 7.14
CA PRO A 302 -20.98 -2.59 7.52
C PRO A 302 -21.46 -1.84 8.77
N ASN A 303 -22.69 -1.34 8.74
CA ASN A 303 -23.39 -0.79 9.90
C ASN A 303 -22.60 0.33 10.65
N LEU A 304 -22.03 1.28 9.90
CA LEU A 304 -21.18 2.35 10.45
C LEU A 304 -21.57 3.74 9.93
N ILE A 305 -22.87 4.02 9.77
CA ILE A 305 -23.30 5.39 9.48
C ILE A 305 -23.12 6.23 10.74
N LYS A 306 -22.21 7.20 10.72
CA LYS A 306 -21.94 8.13 11.83
C LYS A 306 -22.74 9.42 11.70
N HIS A 307 -22.91 9.91 10.47
CA HIS A 307 -23.63 11.15 10.19
C HIS A 307 -24.62 10.98 9.04
N VAL A 308 -25.76 11.66 9.16
CA VAL A 308 -26.82 11.71 8.15
C VAL A 308 -27.26 13.16 7.97
N GLN A 309 -27.34 13.60 6.71
CA GLN A 309 -28.02 14.81 6.31
C GLN A 309 -29.12 14.43 5.31
N TYR A 310 -30.33 14.95 5.51
CA TYR A 310 -31.42 14.68 4.57
C TYR A 310 -32.27 15.93 4.31
N SER A 311 -32.95 15.91 3.17
CA SER A 311 -33.99 16.87 2.82
C SER A 311 -35.22 16.12 2.31
N LEU A 312 -36.41 16.56 2.72
CA LEU A 312 -37.69 16.03 2.25
C LEU A 312 -38.40 17.11 1.44
N SER A 313 -38.75 16.79 0.19
CA SER A 313 -39.50 17.67 -0.70
C SER A 313 -40.85 17.04 -1.02
N SER A 314 -41.95 17.64 -0.52
CA SER A 314 -43.31 17.20 -0.86
C SER A 314 -43.77 17.86 -2.16
N SER A 315 -44.32 17.06 -3.09
CA SER A 315 -44.63 17.51 -4.46
C SER A 315 -46.07 17.98 -4.66
N ARG A 316 -46.94 17.96 -3.64
CA ARG A 316 -48.33 18.45 -3.74
C ARG A 316 -48.83 19.14 -2.47
N GLY A 317 -49.12 20.44 -2.59
CA GLY A 317 -49.96 21.19 -1.65
C GLY A 317 -49.24 21.73 -0.41
N SER A 318 -49.97 22.51 0.38
CA SER A 318 -49.50 23.19 1.60
C SER A 318 -49.20 22.25 2.78
N SER A 319 -48.86 20.99 2.53
CA SER A 319 -48.59 20.01 3.59
C SER A 319 -47.17 20.17 4.11
N PHE A 320 -47.04 20.38 5.42
CA PHE A 320 -45.77 20.43 6.15
C PHE A 320 -45.76 19.28 7.16
N PRO A 321 -45.53 18.03 6.72
CA PRO A 321 -45.51 16.88 7.62
C PRO A 321 -44.38 17.03 8.64
N SER A 322 -44.63 16.65 9.88
CA SER A 322 -43.57 16.51 10.87
C SER A 322 -42.77 15.27 10.50
N HIS A 323 -41.46 15.40 10.28
CA HIS A 323 -40.61 14.28 9.85
C HIS A 323 -39.33 14.15 10.68
N ALA A 324 -38.81 12.93 10.79
CA ALA A 324 -37.61 12.64 11.55
C ALA A 324 -36.81 11.47 10.95
N LEU A 325 -35.49 11.48 11.18
CA LEU A 325 -34.65 10.30 11.04
C LEU A 325 -34.99 9.30 12.15
N ARG A 326 -35.19 8.03 11.78
CA ARG A 326 -35.63 6.97 12.69
C ARG A 326 -34.64 5.83 12.83
N ASN A 327 -33.95 5.45 11.76
CA ASN A 327 -33.00 4.34 11.77
C ASN A 327 -31.85 4.59 10.81
N VAL A 328 -30.67 4.09 11.18
CA VAL A 328 -29.43 4.09 10.39
C VAL A 328 -28.73 2.72 10.38
N SER A 329 -29.39 1.71 10.98
CA SER A 329 -28.82 0.36 11.13
C SER A 329 -28.70 -0.33 9.77
N GLU A 330 -27.80 -1.30 9.67
CA GLU A 330 -27.59 -2.10 8.46
C GLU A 330 -27.29 -1.24 7.22
N ASN A 331 -26.66 -0.07 7.40
CA ASN A 331 -26.43 0.92 6.34
C ASN A 331 -27.71 1.37 5.61
N GLN A 332 -28.86 1.31 6.28
CA GLN A 332 -30.13 1.78 5.77
C GLN A 332 -30.59 3.01 6.54
N VAL A 333 -30.91 4.09 5.82
CA VAL A 333 -31.48 5.30 6.42
C VAL A 333 -32.99 5.26 6.28
N VAL A 334 -33.70 5.33 7.40
CA VAL A 334 -35.16 5.39 7.45
C VAL A 334 -35.60 6.76 7.93
N ILE A 335 -36.32 7.48 7.08
CA ILE A 335 -37.02 8.74 7.41
C ILE A 335 -38.50 8.45 7.51
N GLU A 336 -39.16 8.96 8.56
CA GLU A 336 -40.60 8.83 8.73
C GLU A 336 -41.27 10.19 8.89
N SER A 337 -42.55 10.26 8.53
CA SER A 337 -43.44 11.40 8.76
C SER A 337 -44.68 10.98 9.56
N ASP A 338 -45.31 11.97 10.20
CA ASP A 338 -46.60 11.82 10.91
C ASP A 338 -47.78 11.49 9.99
N LEU A 339 -47.69 11.85 8.72
CA LEU A 339 -48.72 11.64 7.70
C LEU A 339 -48.12 11.05 6.44
N ALA A 340 -48.92 10.25 5.74
CA ALA A 340 -48.56 9.78 4.40
C ALA A 340 -48.59 10.96 3.42
N VAL A 341 -47.46 11.22 2.77
CA VAL A 341 -47.34 12.27 1.76
C VAL A 341 -46.57 11.75 0.56
N LEU A 342 -46.85 12.31 -0.62
CA LEU A 342 -45.98 12.13 -1.77
C LEU A 342 -44.76 13.04 -1.58
N ALA A 343 -43.59 12.43 -1.39
CA ALA A 343 -42.35 13.16 -1.20
C ALA A 343 -41.17 12.48 -1.88
N ASN A 344 -40.18 13.30 -2.21
CA ASN A 344 -38.83 12.87 -2.58
C ASN A 344 -37.90 13.17 -1.40
N VAL A 345 -37.21 12.14 -0.92
CA VAL A 345 -36.27 12.22 0.19
C VAL A 345 -34.86 12.05 -0.38
N PHE A 346 -34.01 13.06 -0.18
CA PHE A 346 -32.60 13.02 -0.52
C PHE A 346 -31.78 12.85 0.75
N VAL A 347 -30.82 11.93 0.73
CA VAL A 347 -30.01 11.56 1.88
C VAL A 347 -28.53 11.59 1.49
N THR A 348 -27.71 12.18 2.35
CA THR A 348 -26.25 12.04 2.35
C THR A 348 -25.83 11.40 3.67
N VAL A 349 -24.94 10.41 3.61
CA VAL A 349 -24.41 9.69 4.76
C VAL A 349 -22.89 9.70 4.76
N ASP A 350 -22.30 9.59 5.95
CA ASP A 350 -20.85 9.58 6.18
C ASP A 350 -20.47 8.57 7.27
N GLN A 351 -19.35 7.86 7.07
CA GLN A 351 -18.77 6.85 7.99
C GLN A 351 -17.45 7.29 8.65
N ALA A 352 -16.93 8.49 8.35
CA ALA A 352 -15.59 8.93 8.70
C ALA A 352 -15.47 9.30 10.18
#